data_AF-A0A7T0BYN9-F1
#
_entry.id   AF-A0A7T0BYN9-F1
#
_cell.length_a   1.000
_cell.length_b   1.000
_cell.length_c   1.000
_cell.angle_alpha   90.00
_cell.angle_beta   90.00
_cell.angle_gamma   90.00
#
_symmetry.space_group_name_H-M   'P 1'
#
loop_
_entity.id
_entity.type
_entity.pdbx_description
1 polymer ?
#
loop_
_entity_poly.entity_id
_entity_poly.type
_entity_poly.pdbx_seq_one_letter_code
_entity_poly.pdbx_strand_id
1 'polypeptide(L)'
;MDWEGDYDPGRVVAVAIDQRGILSPNILWEKSDAPVKNDDEGEDDPLAMDTGEDVSSEKEKQKKLPVQFVLEGELQVFSPHVEVPASMIGLNIEDDYLAEVHLHLKLVDNFTQRIISQKYFWAVGHGGIEPFPNTEESLIPGHPDFQKTSMGHAIENLTEKIFQYLSGFLNEIPLDSQVLFVDEDQETVTLNVGRKHGVKIGDEFTIYKLTPNLEDPITGADLGDHFKRLGAVRVSETGEGFSEAVLLVGTNLKRGLIARGEKFPINVLDKTGQASGSDLAAIESNRPFEDLVRERNYPRGTITSFDFFSILGFELGF
;
A
#
# COMPACT_ATOMS: atom_id res chain seq x y z
N MET A 1 6.13 31.92 8.50
CA MET A 1 6.84 31.36 7.33
C MET A 1 5.81 31.45 6.22
N ASP A 2 5.99 32.37 5.29
CA ASP A 2 4.99 32.67 4.27
C ASP A 2 5.33 31.80 3.06
N TRP A 3 4.62 30.69 2.94
CA TRP A 3 4.72 29.77 1.81
C TRP A 3 4.07 30.42 0.57
N GLU A 4 4.78 30.46 -0.55
CA GLU A 4 4.26 30.90 -1.85
C GLU A 4 4.00 29.66 -2.72
N GLY A 5 2.72 29.32 -2.92
CA GLY A 5 2.28 28.23 -3.82
C GLY A 5 1.13 27.39 -3.24
N ASP A 6 0.54 26.54 -4.07
CA ASP A 6 -0.39 25.51 -3.61
C ASP A 6 0.38 24.20 -3.37
N TYR A 7 0.32 23.70 -2.14
CA TYR A 7 0.99 22.47 -1.76
C TYR A 7 0.00 21.48 -1.16
N ASP A 8 0.08 20.23 -1.64
CA ASP A 8 -0.65 19.12 -1.05
C ASP A 8 0.31 18.19 -0.26
N PRO A 9 0.17 18.13 1.08
CA PRO A 9 0.97 17.24 1.92
C PRO A 9 0.67 15.76 1.69
N GLY A 10 -0.51 15.41 1.16
CA GLY A 10 -0.85 14.04 0.77
C GLY A 10 0.05 13.54 -0.36
N ARG A 11 0.12 14.30 -1.46
CA ARG A 11 1.02 14.06 -2.60
C ARG A 11 2.49 14.05 -2.16
N VAL A 12 2.82 14.94 -1.23
CA VAL A 12 3.97 14.89 -0.32
C VAL A 12 4.50 13.49 -0.03
N VAL A 13 3.76 12.92 0.90
CA VAL A 13 4.02 11.63 1.53
C VAL A 13 3.84 10.50 0.52
N ALA A 14 2.85 10.59 -0.38
CA ALA A 14 2.60 9.57 -1.40
C ALA A 14 3.80 9.40 -2.35
N VAL A 15 4.36 10.50 -2.87
CA VAL A 15 5.54 10.44 -3.74
C VAL A 15 6.75 9.85 -2.99
N ALA A 16 6.92 10.18 -1.71
CA ALA A 16 7.99 9.63 -0.89
C ALA A 16 7.84 8.11 -0.69
N ILE A 17 6.62 7.64 -0.42
CA ILE A 17 6.31 6.20 -0.31
C ILE A 17 6.55 5.51 -1.65
N ASP A 18 6.10 6.08 -2.77
CA ASP A 18 6.28 5.52 -4.11
C ASP A 18 7.76 5.36 -4.47
N GLN A 19 8.56 6.41 -4.27
CA GLN A 19 10.00 6.36 -4.53
C GLN A 19 10.68 5.28 -3.69
N ARG A 20 10.31 5.16 -2.42
CA ARG A 20 10.84 4.11 -1.54
C ARG A 20 10.37 2.72 -1.97
N GLY A 21 9.15 2.59 -2.45
CA GLY A 21 8.57 1.36 -2.97
C GLY A 21 9.33 0.83 -4.18
N ILE A 22 9.58 1.68 -5.17
CA ILE A 22 10.36 1.35 -6.37
C ILE A 22 11.78 0.88 -6.02
N LEU A 23 12.37 1.42 -4.96
CA LEU A 23 13.71 1.08 -4.51
C LEU A 23 13.75 -0.12 -3.54
N SER A 24 12.60 -0.66 -3.13
CA SER A 24 12.52 -1.73 -2.15
C SER A 24 12.79 -3.09 -2.80
N PRO A 25 13.85 -3.83 -2.42
CA PRO A 25 14.22 -5.07 -3.10
C PRO A 25 13.31 -6.26 -2.76
N ASN A 26 12.56 -6.16 -1.66
CA ASN A 26 11.76 -7.26 -1.10
C ASN A 26 10.26 -7.11 -1.34
N ILE A 27 9.84 -6.00 -1.96
CA ILE A 27 8.45 -5.71 -2.26
C ILE A 27 8.39 -5.35 -3.73
N LEU A 28 7.60 -6.09 -4.49
CA LEU A 28 7.26 -5.67 -5.83
C LEU A 28 6.24 -4.53 -5.70
N TRP A 29 6.56 -3.38 -6.28
CA TRP A 29 5.78 -2.17 -6.16
C TRP A 29 5.35 -1.71 -7.55
N GLU A 30 4.05 -1.66 -7.78
CA GLU A 30 3.47 -1.12 -9.00
C GLU A 30 2.80 0.21 -8.66
N LYS A 31 3.05 1.23 -9.48
CA LYS A 31 2.42 2.52 -9.31
C LYS A 31 0.98 2.45 -9.82
N SER A 32 0.04 2.97 -9.03
CA SER A 32 -1.34 3.16 -9.49
C SER A 32 -1.42 4.42 -10.37
N ASP A 33 -1.86 4.27 -11.63
CA ASP A 33 -2.16 5.38 -12.54
C ASP A 33 -3.57 5.95 -12.32
N ALA A 34 -4.18 5.73 -11.14
CA ALA A 34 -5.53 6.19 -10.86
C ALA A 34 -5.66 7.71 -11.15
N PRO A 35 -6.61 8.12 -12.00
CA PRO A 35 -6.75 9.51 -12.36
C PRO A 35 -7.13 10.33 -11.13
N VAL A 36 -6.38 11.40 -10.90
CA VAL A 36 -6.78 12.51 -10.05
C VAL A 36 -8.14 12.98 -10.58
N LYS A 37 -9.23 12.75 -9.84
CA LYS A 37 -10.45 13.49 -10.12
C LYS A 37 -10.15 14.93 -9.70
N ASN A 38 -9.92 15.77 -10.70
CA ASN A 38 -10.06 17.20 -10.51
C ASN A 38 -11.55 17.45 -10.31
N ASP A 39 -11.97 17.58 -9.07
CA ASP A 39 -13.23 18.25 -8.75
C ASP A 39 -12.98 19.74 -8.95
N ASP A 40 -12.93 20.18 -10.21
CA ASP A 40 -13.08 21.59 -10.53
C ASP A 40 -14.56 21.90 -10.73
N GLU A 41 -15.00 22.81 -9.88
CA GLU A 41 -16.34 23.34 -9.74
C GLU A 41 -16.83 24.01 -11.03
N GLY A 42 -18.16 24.06 -11.14
CA GLY A 42 -18.88 24.48 -12.34
C GLY A 42 -18.62 25.91 -12.80
N GLU A 43 -18.73 26.07 -14.12
CA GLU A 43 -19.33 27.26 -14.71
C GLU A 43 -20.60 26.82 -15.47
N ASP A 44 -21.74 27.25 -14.92
CA ASP A 44 -23.05 27.20 -15.58
C ASP A 44 -23.00 28.10 -16.83
N ASP A 45 -23.02 27.49 -18.02
CA ASP A 45 -23.31 28.20 -19.27
C ASP A 45 -24.69 27.73 -19.80
N PRO A 46 -25.77 28.49 -19.59
CA PRO A 46 -27.09 28.07 -19.99
C PRO A 46 -27.34 28.58 -21.40
N LEU A 47 -27.10 27.76 -22.44
CA LEU A 47 -27.74 27.88 -23.77
C LEU A 47 -27.22 26.80 -24.74
N ALA A 48 -27.87 25.63 -24.80
CA ALA A 48 -27.97 24.84 -26.03
C ALA A 48 -29.17 23.90 -25.98
N MET A 49 -30.04 24.03 -26.98
CA MET A 49 -31.22 23.21 -27.20
C MET A 49 -30.87 21.79 -27.68
N ASP A 50 -31.59 20.83 -27.11
CA ASP A 50 -32.19 19.64 -27.72
C ASP A 50 -31.68 19.19 -29.10
N THR A 51 -30.81 18.18 -29.10
CA THR A 51 -30.89 17.08 -30.07
C THR A 51 -30.57 15.78 -29.36
N GLY A 52 -31.58 14.92 -29.21
CA GLY A 52 -31.41 13.57 -28.65
C GLY A 52 -30.50 12.69 -29.49
N GLU A 53 -29.46 12.16 -28.85
CA GLU A 53 -28.80 10.92 -29.24
C GLU A 53 -28.53 10.11 -27.96
N ASP A 54 -28.97 8.86 -28.01
CA ASP A 54 -28.90 7.84 -26.97
C ASP A 54 -27.43 7.39 -26.83
N VAL A 55 -26.62 8.14 -26.07
CA VAL A 55 -25.24 7.76 -25.74
C VAL A 55 -25.29 6.91 -24.48
N SER A 56 -25.38 5.61 -24.67
CA SER A 56 -25.11 4.61 -23.64
C SER A 56 -23.75 4.92 -23.02
N SER A 57 -23.75 5.25 -21.72
CA SER A 57 -22.56 5.45 -20.91
C SER A 57 -21.68 4.20 -20.94
N GLU A 58 -20.66 4.17 -21.81
CA GLU A 58 -19.48 3.34 -21.60
C GLU A 58 -18.80 3.87 -20.34
N LYS A 59 -19.15 3.30 -19.18
CA LYS A 59 -18.27 3.33 -18.01
C LYS A 59 -16.93 2.80 -18.48
N GLU A 60 -15.95 3.68 -18.67
CA GLU A 60 -14.55 3.30 -18.79
C GLU A 60 -14.28 2.27 -17.70
N LYS A 61 -14.13 1.00 -18.10
CA LYS A 61 -13.70 -0.05 -17.20
C LYS A 61 -12.29 0.34 -16.77
N GLN A 62 -12.17 0.99 -15.62
CA GLN A 62 -10.90 1.19 -14.96
C GLN A 62 -10.16 -0.15 -14.99
N LYS A 63 -9.02 -0.16 -15.67
CA LYS A 63 -8.22 -1.34 -15.90
C LYS A 63 -7.60 -1.74 -14.55
N LYS A 64 -8.27 -2.61 -13.80
CA LYS A 64 -7.81 -3.10 -12.50
C LYS A 64 -6.40 -3.70 -12.67
N LEU A 65 -5.44 -3.23 -11.89
CA LEU A 65 -4.07 -3.73 -11.96
C LEU A 65 -4.03 -5.15 -11.40
N PRO A 66 -3.14 -6.03 -11.90
CA PRO A 66 -3.06 -7.43 -11.47
C PRO A 66 -2.36 -7.60 -10.11
N VAL A 67 -2.78 -6.82 -9.11
CA VAL A 67 -2.16 -6.76 -7.78
C VAL A 67 -2.83 -7.70 -6.79
N GLN A 68 -2.10 -8.16 -5.77
CA GLN A 68 -2.69 -8.91 -4.66
C GLN A 68 -3.19 -8.00 -3.54
N PHE A 69 -2.43 -6.94 -3.20
CA PHE A 69 -2.82 -6.04 -2.11
C PHE A 69 -2.99 -4.62 -2.62
N VAL A 70 -3.61 -3.78 -1.81
CA VAL A 70 -3.79 -2.35 -2.01
C VAL A 70 -3.46 -1.67 -0.70
N LEU A 71 -2.36 -0.93 -0.67
CA LEU A 71 -2.07 0.06 0.34
C LEU A 71 -3.03 1.25 0.22
N GLU A 72 -3.56 1.72 1.33
CA GLU A 72 -4.32 2.96 1.41
C GLU A 72 -3.75 3.76 2.58
N GLY A 73 -3.62 5.08 2.41
CA GLY A 73 -3.14 5.98 3.46
C GLY A 73 -4.23 6.96 3.86
N GLU A 74 -4.14 7.51 5.05
CA GLU A 74 -4.88 8.70 5.48
C GLU A 74 -3.91 9.55 6.30
N LEU A 75 -3.57 10.72 5.77
CA LEU A 75 -2.66 11.66 6.42
C LEU A 75 -3.42 12.38 7.54
N GLN A 76 -3.02 12.15 8.78
CA GLN A 76 -3.70 12.71 9.96
C GLN A 76 -3.05 14.00 10.45
N VAL A 77 -1.71 14.05 10.42
CA VAL A 77 -0.93 15.21 10.86
C VAL A 77 0.21 15.41 9.88
N PHE A 78 0.40 16.67 9.49
CA PHE A 78 1.55 17.13 8.73
C PHE A 78 1.97 18.48 9.30
N SER A 79 3.00 18.49 10.13
CA SER A 79 3.44 19.68 10.86
C SER A 79 4.93 19.89 10.61
N PRO A 80 5.30 20.74 9.63
CA PRO A 80 6.70 21.04 9.34
C PRO A 80 7.42 21.78 10.46
N HIS A 81 6.66 22.42 11.35
CA HIS A 81 7.17 23.09 12.52
C HIS A 81 6.33 22.73 13.75
N VAL A 82 6.96 22.11 14.74
CA VAL A 82 6.38 21.77 16.04
C VAL A 82 7.07 22.62 17.10
N GLU A 83 6.29 23.41 17.82
CA GLU A 83 6.81 24.21 18.93
C GLU A 83 7.18 23.30 20.11
N VAL A 84 8.42 23.40 20.59
CA VAL A 84 8.86 22.70 21.80
C VAL A 84 8.22 23.37 23.02
N PRO A 85 7.50 22.64 23.88
CA PRO A 85 6.92 23.23 25.08
C PRO A 85 8.01 23.84 25.98
N ALA A 86 7.76 25.04 26.51
CA ALA A 86 8.72 25.78 27.33
C ALA A 86 9.28 25.00 28.54
N SER A 87 8.56 23.97 29.00
CA SER A 87 8.98 23.05 30.06
C SER A 87 10.14 22.12 29.68
N MET A 88 10.47 21.98 28.38
CA MET A 88 11.53 21.08 27.88
C MET A 88 12.82 21.82 27.48
N ILE A 89 12.82 23.16 27.51
CA ILE A 89 13.95 24.03 27.12
C ILE A 89 15.23 23.78 27.96
N GLY A 90 15.13 23.13 29.12
CA GLY A 90 16.28 22.78 29.96
C GLY A 90 17.03 21.49 29.60
N LEU A 91 16.60 20.75 28.57
CA LEU A 91 17.17 19.46 28.19
C LEU A 91 18.21 19.52 27.06
N ASN A 92 18.70 20.71 26.67
CA ASN A 92 19.54 20.92 25.48
C ASN A 92 18.92 20.28 24.22
N ILE A 93 17.59 20.28 24.12
CA ILE A 93 16.93 20.11 22.84
C ILE A 93 17.05 21.49 22.22
N GLU A 94 18.05 21.67 21.34
CA GLU A 94 18.15 22.90 20.54
C GLU A 94 16.78 23.13 19.88
N ASP A 95 16.32 24.38 19.79
CA ASP A 95 15.03 24.81 19.18
C ASP A 95 14.96 24.50 17.66
N ASP A 96 15.79 23.56 17.21
CA ASP A 96 16.06 23.19 15.85
C ASP A 96 14.84 22.48 15.28
N TYR A 97 14.02 23.28 14.59
CA TYR A 97 13.03 22.89 13.60
C TYR A 97 12.54 21.45 13.78
N LEU A 98 11.62 21.20 14.71
CA LEU A 98 10.99 19.89 14.79
C LEU A 98 9.87 19.78 13.76
N ALA A 99 9.76 18.62 13.13
CA ALA A 99 8.68 18.30 12.21
C ALA A 99 8.01 16.98 12.60
N GLU A 100 6.70 16.85 12.42
CA GLU A 100 5.92 15.66 12.75
C GLU A 100 4.98 15.28 11.61
N VAL A 101 4.85 13.97 11.39
CA VAL A 101 3.93 13.40 10.40
C VAL A 101 3.26 12.14 10.94
N HIS A 102 1.93 12.09 10.83
CA HIS A 102 1.10 10.94 11.24
C HIS A 102 0.32 10.39 10.05
N LEU A 103 0.41 9.09 9.83
CA LEU A 103 -0.26 8.38 8.73
C LEU A 103 -1.02 7.18 9.28
N HIS A 104 -2.32 7.09 9.00
CA HIS A 104 -3.07 5.85 9.14
C HIS A 104 -2.97 5.07 7.84
N LEU A 105 -2.42 3.87 7.90
CA LEU A 105 -2.19 3.04 6.72
C LEU A 105 -3.07 1.79 6.82
N LYS A 106 -3.74 1.45 5.72
CA LYS A 106 -4.55 0.24 5.55
C LYS A 106 -3.95 -0.58 4.41
N LEU A 107 -4.08 -1.88 4.54
CA LEU A 107 -3.69 -2.84 3.53
C LEU A 107 -4.92 -3.68 3.23
N VAL A 108 -5.37 -3.63 1.98
CA VAL A 108 -6.59 -4.26 1.48
C VAL A 108 -6.19 -5.39 0.54
N ASP A 109 -6.76 -6.58 0.70
CA ASP A 109 -6.60 -7.66 -0.26
C ASP A 109 -7.49 -7.37 -1.49
N ASN A 110 -6.89 -7.32 -2.67
CA ASN A 110 -7.58 -6.98 -3.92
C ASN A 110 -8.55 -8.09 -4.38
N PHE A 111 -8.36 -9.33 -3.95
CA PHE A 111 -9.26 -10.43 -4.27
C PHE A 111 -10.52 -10.39 -3.40
N THR A 112 -10.37 -10.19 -2.09
CA THR A 112 -11.47 -10.18 -1.11
C THR A 112 -12.08 -8.79 -0.89
N GLN A 113 -11.36 -7.73 -1.24
CA GLN A 113 -11.68 -6.33 -0.95
C GLN A 113 -11.76 -6.02 0.55
N ARG A 114 -11.00 -6.76 1.37
CA ARG A 114 -11.02 -6.62 2.83
C ARG A 114 -9.71 -6.08 3.36
N ILE A 115 -9.81 -5.25 4.39
CA ILE A 115 -8.66 -4.75 5.13
C ILE A 115 -8.04 -5.92 5.88
N ILE A 116 -6.88 -6.37 5.43
CA ILE A 116 -6.10 -7.44 6.06
C ILE A 116 -5.14 -6.88 7.12
N SER A 117 -4.86 -5.58 7.07
CA SER A 117 -3.98 -4.92 8.02
C SER A 117 -4.28 -3.43 8.11
N GLN A 118 -4.16 -2.86 9.30
CA GLN A 118 -4.19 -1.41 9.46
C GLN A 118 -3.28 -1.00 10.61
N LYS A 119 -2.58 0.13 10.45
CA LYS A 119 -1.62 0.62 11.44
C LYS A 119 -1.47 2.13 11.37
N TYR A 120 -1.34 2.75 12.54
CA TYR A 120 -0.96 4.14 12.67
C TYR A 120 0.56 4.25 12.74
N PHE A 121 1.11 5.11 11.88
CA PHE A 121 2.52 5.46 11.85
C PHE A 121 2.67 6.91 12.27
N TRP A 122 3.69 7.16 13.08
CA TRP A 122 4.09 8.49 13.46
C TRP A 122 5.60 8.59 13.34
N ALA A 123 6.07 9.75 12.89
CA ALA A 123 7.49 10.04 12.79
C ALA A 123 7.74 11.51 13.08
N VAL A 124 8.87 11.75 13.74
CA VAL A 124 9.40 13.09 14.01
C VAL A 124 10.71 13.22 13.26
N GLY A 125 10.94 14.39 12.70
CA GLY A 125 12.20 14.78 12.09
C GLY A 125 12.80 15.97 12.83
N HIS A 126 14.12 15.97 12.95
CA HIS A 126 14.91 16.99 13.63
C HIS A 126 16.26 17.14 12.91
N GLY A 127 17.02 18.18 13.25
CA GLY A 127 18.36 18.40 12.70
C GLY A 127 18.39 18.86 11.24
N GLY A 128 17.24 19.24 10.68
CA GLY A 128 17.20 19.95 9.41
C GLY A 128 17.68 21.40 9.56
N ILE A 129 18.23 21.96 8.49
CA ILE A 129 18.66 23.37 8.45
C ILE A 129 17.46 24.33 8.40
N GLU A 130 16.29 23.81 8.07
CA GLU A 130 15.01 24.51 7.98
C GLU A 130 13.85 23.52 8.25
N PRO A 131 12.66 24.00 8.65
CA PRO A 131 11.53 23.13 8.96
C PRO A 131 10.90 22.51 7.70
N PHE A 132 10.85 23.29 6.62
CA PHE A 132 10.21 22.95 5.36
C PHE A 132 10.86 23.71 4.19
N PRO A 133 10.81 23.17 2.95
CA PRO A 133 11.31 23.90 1.81
C PRO A 133 10.48 25.15 1.54
N ASN A 134 11.06 26.06 0.76
CA ASN A 134 10.47 27.36 0.42
C ASN A 134 10.13 27.51 -1.08
N THR A 135 10.35 26.48 -1.90
CA THR A 135 9.98 26.47 -3.33
C THR A 135 9.25 25.18 -3.71
N GLU A 136 8.36 25.27 -4.71
CA GLU A 136 7.63 24.12 -5.22
C GLU A 136 8.54 23.01 -5.77
N GLU A 137 9.62 23.40 -6.48
CA GLU A 137 10.60 22.45 -7.01
C GLU A 137 11.25 21.61 -5.89
N SER A 138 11.43 22.21 -4.72
CA SER A 138 12.04 21.57 -3.55
C SER A 138 11.08 20.69 -2.75
N LEU A 139 9.80 20.65 -3.09
CA LEU A 139 8.82 19.78 -2.43
C LEU A 139 8.92 18.33 -2.89
N ILE A 140 9.60 18.08 -4.00
CA ILE A 140 9.76 16.72 -4.54
C ILE A 140 10.56 15.90 -3.52
N PRO A 141 9.99 14.82 -2.95
CA PRO A 141 10.77 13.89 -2.13
C PRO A 141 12.00 13.40 -2.89
N GLY A 142 13.14 13.35 -2.21
CA GLY A 142 14.42 13.06 -2.85
C GLY A 142 15.15 14.27 -3.45
N HIS A 143 14.52 15.46 -3.54
CA HIS A 143 15.24 16.69 -3.86
C HIS A 143 16.25 17.00 -2.73
N PRO A 144 17.50 17.42 -3.03
CA PRO A 144 18.50 17.68 -2.00
C PRO A 144 18.07 18.73 -0.97
N ASP A 145 17.24 19.70 -1.37
CA ASP A 145 16.76 20.72 -0.44
C ASP A 145 15.64 20.17 0.46
N PHE A 146 14.76 19.31 -0.05
CA PHE A 146 13.79 18.58 0.77
C PHE A 146 14.48 17.78 1.88
N GLN A 147 15.53 17.06 1.51
CA GLN A 147 16.28 16.18 2.42
C GLN A 147 17.04 16.91 3.52
N LYS A 148 17.30 18.20 3.36
CA LYS A 148 17.94 19.03 4.40
C LYS A 148 16.93 19.59 5.40
N THR A 149 15.63 19.41 5.15
CA THR A 149 14.59 19.90 6.03
C THR A 149 14.22 18.88 7.09
N SER A 150 13.75 19.36 8.24
CA SER A 150 13.29 18.46 9.29
C SER A 150 12.06 17.66 8.88
N MET A 151 11.17 18.23 8.06
CA MET A 151 10.05 17.47 7.49
C MET A 151 10.53 16.38 6.53
N GLY A 152 11.59 16.63 5.74
CA GLY A 152 12.24 15.61 4.92
C GLY A 152 12.74 14.44 5.75
N HIS A 153 13.38 14.71 6.89
CA HIS A 153 13.78 13.68 7.85
C HIS A 153 12.58 12.95 8.47
N ALA A 154 11.50 13.65 8.81
CA ALA A 154 10.30 13.05 9.37
C ALA A 154 9.66 12.06 8.38
N ILE A 155 9.58 12.42 7.11
CA ILE A 155 9.02 11.57 6.05
C ILE A 155 9.93 10.40 5.73
N GLU A 156 11.26 10.57 5.69
CA GLU A 156 12.19 9.44 5.52
C GLU A 156 12.06 8.44 6.68
N ASN A 157 11.98 8.93 7.92
CA ASN A 157 11.74 8.09 9.10
C ASN A 157 10.37 7.39 9.02
N LEU A 158 9.34 8.05 8.49
CA LEU A 158 8.02 7.49 8.30
C LEU A 158 8.05 6.37 7.25
N THR A 159 8.62 6.62 6.08
CA THR A 159 8.68 5.63 4.98
C THR A 159 9.50 4.42 5.41
N GLU A 160 10.62 4.61 6.12
CA GLU A 160 11.39 3.49 6.67
C GLU A 160 10.53 2.59 7.57
N LYS A 161 9.81 3.17 8.55
CA LYS A 161 8.91 2.43 9.44
C LYS A 161 7.81 1.67 8.68
N ILE A 162 7.23 2.29 7.64
CA ILE A 162 6.21 1.67 6.80
C ILE A 162 6.80 0.47 6.06
N PHE A 163 7.95 0.61 5.40
CA PHE A 163 8.53 -0.47 4.61
C PHE A 163 9.09 -1.61 5.46
N GLN A 164 9.61 -1.33 6.65
CA GLN A 164 9.94 -2.37 7.64
C GLN A 164 8.69 -3.17 8.03
N TYR A 165 7.58 -2.48 8.29
CA TYR A 165 6.31 -3.12 8.63
C TYR A 165 5.76 -3.96 7.48
N LEU A 166 5.67 -3.39 6.27
CA LEU A 166 5.15 -4.08 5.09
C LEU A 166 6.00 -5.31 4.75
N SER A 167 7.33 -5.19 4.78
CA SER A 167 8.21 -6.33 4.52
C SER A 167 7.98 -7.46 5.52
N GLY A 168 7.84 -7.14 6.81
CA GLY A 168 7.54 -8.13 7.83
C GLY A 168 6.18 -8.81 7.61
N PHE A 169 5.14 -8.02 7.35
CA PHE A 169 3.78 -8.52 7.20
C PHE A 169 3.58 -9.34 5.92
N LEU A 170 4.05 -8.85 4.77
CA LEU A 170 3.85 -9.50 3.47
C LEU A 170 4.59 -10.84 3.37
N ASN A 171 5.73 -11.00 4.04
CA ASN A 171 6.46 -12.26 4.09
C ASN A 171 5.69 -13.40 4.79
N GLU A 172 4.67 -13.08 5.58
CA GLU A 172 3.85 -14.08 6.26
C GLU A 172 2.63 -14.54 5.43
N ILE A 173 2.35 -13.87 4.31
CA ILE A 173 1.14 -14.13 3.52
C ILE A 173 1.51 -14.93 2.27
N PRO A 174 0.76 -16.00 1.94
CA PRO A 174 0.97 -16.71 0.68
C PRO A 174 0.70 -15.80 -0.52
N LEU A 175 1.49 -15.99 -1.58
CA LEU A 175 1.26 -15.33 -2.85
C LEU A 175 -0.03 -15.86 -3.48
N ASP A 176 -0.98 -14.95 -3.71
CA ASP A 176 -2.20 -15.24 -4.46
C ASP A 176 -2.06 -14.72 -5.89
N SER A 177 -2.43 -15.58 -6.81
CA SER A 177 -2.46 -15.35 -8.24
C SER A 177 -3.87 -15.60 -8.78
N GLN A 178 -4.11 -15.21 -10.03
CA GLN A 178 -5.30 -15.49 -10.78
C GLN A 178 -5.00 -16.38 -11.98
N VAL A 179 -5.92 -17.32 -12.24
CA VAL A 179 -5.92 -18.12 -13.47
C VAL A 179 -6.27 -17.21 -14.65
N LEU A 180 -5.32 -17.05 -15.58
CA LEU A 180 -5.49 -16.28 -16.81
C LEU A 180 -6.14 -17.11 -17.92
N PHE A 181 -5.72 -18.37 -18.04
CA PHE A 181 -6.13 -19.27 -19.11
C PHE A 181 -6.07 -20.73 -18.63
N VAL A 182 -6.92 -21.57 -19.21
CA VAL A 182 -6.97 -23.02 -18.96
C VAL A 182 -7.01 -23.70 -20.32
N ASP A 183 -6.03 -24.55 -20.59
CA ASP A 183 -6.02 -25.45 -21.74
C ASP A 183 -6.53 -26.83 -21.28
N GLU A 184 -7.75 -27.18 -21.65
CA GLU A 184 -8.34 -28.46 -21.29
C GLU A 184 -7.74 -29.63 -22.09
N ASP A 185 -7.23 -29.38 -23.30
CA ASP A 185 -6.66 -30.43 -24.16
C ASP A 185 -5.26 -30.83 -23.68
N GLN A 186 -4.50 -29.87 -23.14
CA GLN A 186 -3.14 -30.07 -22.62
C GLN A 186 -3.07 -30.23 -21.10
N GLU A 187 -4.20 -30.09 -20.40
CA GLU A 187 -4.27 -30.08 -18.93
C GLU A 187 -3.33 -29.04 -18.29
N THR A 188 -3.19 -27.87 -18.92
CA THR A 188 -2.33 -26.77 -18.44
C THR A 188 -3.14 -25.54 -18.03
N VAL A 189 -2.55 -24.75 -17.13
CA VAL A 189 -3.14 -23.54 -16.57
C VAL A 189 -2.09 -22.43 -16.60
N THR A 190 -2.46 -21.26 -17.12
CA THR A 190 -1.61 -20.06 -17.07
C THR A 190 -2.00 -19.19 -15.87
N LEU A 191 -1.01 -18.81 -15.07
CA LEU A 191 -1.15 -17.97 -13.88
C LEU A 191 -0.55 -16.58 -14.13
N ASN A 192 -1.13 -15.53 -13.53
CA ASN A 192 -0.63 -14.15 -13.64
C ASN A 192 0.59 -13.86 -12.73
N VAL A 193 1.35 -14.88 -12.36
CA VAL A 193 2.58 -14.78 -11.57
C VAL A 193 3.70 -15.56 -12.25
N GLY A 194 4.95 -15.20 -12.02
CA GLY A 194 6.11 -15.62 -12.82
C GLY A 194 7.42 -15.26 -12.13
N ARG A 195 8.54 -15.25 -12.87
CA ARG A 195 9.90 -15.07 -12.30
C ARG A 195 10.06 -13.77 -11.51
N LYS A 196 9.47 -12.65 -11.96
CA LYS A 196 9.54 -11.37 -11.23
C LYS A 196 8.94 -11.43 -9.83
N HIS A 197 8.01 -12.37 -9.62
CA HIS A 197 7.29 -12.61 -8.37
C HIS A 197 7.94 -13.67 -7.48
N GLY A 198 9.09 -14.21 -7.89
CA GLY A 198 9.77 -15.28 -7.17
C GLY A 198 9.26 -16.70 -7.49
N VAL A 199 8.33 -16.86 -8.44
CA VAL A 199 7.80 -18.17 -8.85
C VAL A 199 8.86 -18.96 -9.63
N LYS A 200 8.98 -20.25 -9.31
CA LYS A 200 9.93 -21.20 -9.88
C LYS A 200 9.21 -22.42 -10.43
N ILE A 201 9.87 -23.10 -11.36
CA ILE A 201 9.44 -24.42 -11.83
C ILE A 201 9.41 -25.38 -10.65
N GLY A 202 8.31 -26.11 -10.51
CA GLY A 202 8.05 -27.04 -9.42
C GLY A 202 7.20 -26.47 -8.29
N ASP A 203 6.99 -25.14 -8.23
CA ASP A 203 6.12 -24.53 -7.22
C ASP A 203 4.67 -25.01 -7.39
N GLU A 204 3.96 -25.17 -6.27
CA GLU A 204 2.58 -25.65 -6.26
C GLU A 204 1.61 -24.54 -5.85
N PHE A 205 0.49 -24.49 -6.55
CA PHE A 205 -0.62 -23.59 -6.25
C PHE A 205 -1.90 -24.39 -6.05
N THR A 206 -2.63 -24.08 -4.97
CA THR A 206 -3.98 -24.59 -4.77
C THR A 206 -4.99 -23.64 -5.40
N ILE A 207 -5.88 -24.17 -6.24
CA ILE A 207 -6.90 -23.39 -6.94
C ILE A 207 -8.18 -23.31 -6.11
N TYR A 208 -8.68 -22.09 -5.92
CA TYR A 208 -9.88 -21.78 -5.15
C TYR A 208 -10.89 -21.00 -5.98
N LYS A 209 -12.17 -21.28 -5.74
CA LYS A 209 -13.27 -20.37 -6.03
C LYS A 209 -13.54 -19.51 -4.80
N LEU A 210 -13.26 -18.22 -4.92
CA LEU A 210 -13.58 -17.22 -3.90
C LEU A 210 -15.05 -16.80 -4.02
N THR A 211 -15.72 -16.72 -2.88
CA THR A 211 -17.00 -16.02 -2.71
C THR A 211 -16.77 -14.98 -1.61
N PRO A 212 -16.52 -13.71 -1.97
CA PRO A 212 -16.22 -12.67 -0.99
C PRO A 212 -17.50 -12.21 -0.29
N ASN A 213 -17.34 -11.61 0.90
CA ASN A 213 -18.43 -10.96 1.66
C ASN A 213 -19.67 -11.86 1.83
N LEU A 214 -19.47 -13.07 2.34
CA LEU A 214 -20.56 -13.99 2.61
C LEU A 214 -21.43 -13.41 3.72
N GLU A 215 -22.63 -12.98 3.39
CA GLU A 215 -23.59 -12.49 4.38
C GLU A 215 -24.51 -13.61 4.87
N ASP A 216 -24.79 -13.61 6.17
CA ASP A 216 -25.86 -14.43 6.74
C ASP A 216 -27.22 -13.90 6.25
N PRO A 217 -28.02 -14.71 5.53
CA PRO A 217 -29.28 -14.25 4.95
C PRO A 217 -30.36 -13.91 6.01
N ILE A 218 -30.19 -14.36 7.26
CA ILE A 218 -31.14 -14.10 8.34
C ILE A 218 -30.72 -12.86 9.14
N THR A 219 -29.44 -12.77 9.49
CA THR A 219 -28.93 -11.71 10.38
C THR A 219 -28.33 -10.51 9.64
N GLY A 220 -27.96 -10.67 8.36
CA GLY A 220 -27.18 -9.69 7.61
C GLY A 220 -25.74 -9.56 8.09
N ALA A 221 -25.27 -10.47 8.95
CA ALA A 221 -23.91 -10.43 9.46
C ALA A 221 -22.90 -10.86 8.37
N ASP A 222 -21.78 -10.13 8.26
CA ASP A 222 -20.66 -10.51 7.42
C ASP A 222 -19.91 -11.72 8.02
N LEU A 223 -20.02 -12.87 7.37
CA LEU A 223 -19.35 -14.12 7.70
C LEU A 223 -17.98 -14.25 7.03
N GLY A 224 -17.61 -13.28 6.19
CA GLY A 224 -16.34 -13.18 5.51
C GLY A 224 -16.22 -13.99 4.23
N ASP A 225 -15.00 -14.41 3.91
CA ASP A 225 -14.70 -14.94 2.59
C ASP A 225 -14.72 -16.46 2.59
N HIS A 226 -15.45 -17.03 1.63
CA HIS A 226 -15.51 -18.47 1.46
C HIS A 226 -14.65 -18.93 0.29
N PHE A 227 -13.62 -19.73 0.60
CA PHE A 227 -12.71 -20.33 -0.37
C PHE A 227 -13.06 -21.80 -0.59
N LYS A 228 -13.64 -22.11 -1.75
CA LYS A 228 -13.88 -23.51 -2.15
C LYS A 228 -12.71 -24.03 -2.97
N ARG A 229 -11.96 -25.00 -2.44
CA ARG A 229 -10.88 -25.68 -3.18
C ARG A 229 -11.45 -26.41 -4.40
N LEU A 230 -10.87 -26.17 -5.56
CA LEU A 230 -11.26 -26.80 -6.84
C LEU A 230 -10.15 -27.68 -7.44
N GLY A 231 -8.89 -27.42 -7.11
CA GLY A 231 -7.78 -28.19 -7.64
C GLY A 231 -6.42 -27.79 -7.07
N ALA A 232 -5.37 -28.34 -7.66
CA ALA A 232 -3.99 -27.94 -7.45
C ALA A 232 -3.22 -28.08 -8.76
N VAL A 233 -2.27 -27.18 -8.99
CA VAL A 233 -1.41 -27.13 -10.17
C VAL A 233 0.04 -27.03 -9.75
N ARG A 234 0.96 -27.50 -10.60
CA ARG A 234 2.41 -27.37 -10.39
C ARG A 234 3.03 -26.64 -11.56
N VAL A 235 3.81 -25.61 -11.28
CA VAL A 235 4.48 -24.79 -12.30
C VAL A 235 5.45 -25.65 -13.11
N SER A 236 5.27 -25.68 -14.43
CA SER A 236 6.12 -26.36 -15.39
C SER A 236 7.04 -25.39 -16.12
N GLU A 237 6.57 -24.17 -16.38
CA GLU A 237 7.34 -23.14 -17.07
C GLU A 237 7.08 -21.75 -16.46
N THR A 238 8.10 -20.87 -16.51
CA THR A 238 8.02 -19.54 -15.94
C THR A 238 8.46 -18.46 -16.93
N GLY A 239 7.54 -17.58 -17.30
CA GLY A 239 7.82 -16.29 -17.93
C GLY A 239 8.23 -15.23 -16.90
N GLU A 240 8.43 -14.00 -17.36
CA GLU A 240 8.73 -12.86 -16.46
C GLU A 240 7.53 -12.55 -15.55
N GLY A 241 6.36 -12.27 -16.14
CA GLY A 241 5.14 -11.89 -15.41
C GLY A 241 4.03 -12.95 -15.35
N PHE A 242 4.26 -14.14 -15.91
CA PHE A 242 3.29 -15.23 -15.93
C PHE A 242 4.00 -16.57 -15.84
N SER A 243 3.25 -17.64 -15.58
CA SER A 243 3.75 -19.01 -15.53
C SER A 243 2.71 -19.96 -16.10
N GLU A 244 3.20 -21.09 -16.60
CA GLU A 244 2.36 -22.21 -17.00
C GLU A 244 2.55 -23.33 -15.99
N ALA A 245 1.45 -23.98 -15.64
CA ALA A 245 1.39 -25.03 -14.65
C ALA A 245 0.57 -26.20 -15.16
N VAL A 246 1.02 -27.42 -14.85
CA VAL A 246 0.29 -28.65 -15.13
C VAL A 246 -0.73 -28.94 -14.03
N LEU A 247 -1.90 -29.42 -14.41
CA LEU A 247 -2.95 -29.81 -13.48
C LEU A 247 -2.53 -31.08 -12.70
N LEU A 248 -2.46 -31.00 -11.37
CA LEU A 248 -2.23 -32.18 -10.53
C LEU A 248 -3.55 -32.87 -10.20
N VAL A 249 -4.55 -32.07 -9.82
CA VAL A 249 -5.89 -32.55 -9.47
C VAL A 249 -6.88 -31.41 -9.62
N GLY A 250 -8.11 -31.73 -10.00
CA GLY A 250 -9.21 -30.79 -10.06
C GLY A 250 -10.01 -30.93 -11.33
N THR A 251 -11.19 -30.33 -11.34
CA THR A 251 -12.03 -30.22 -12.53
C THR A 251 -12.75 -28.88 -12.50
N ASN A 252 -13.28 -28.45 -13.65
CA ASN A 252 -14.03 -27.19 -13.79
C ASN A 252 -13.19 -25.94 -13.43
N LEU A 253 -11.89 -25.97 -13.71
CA LEU A 253 -11.05 -24.78 -13.61
C LEU A 253 -11.44 -23.79 -14.70
N LYS A 254 -11.46 -22.51 -14.35
CA LYS A 254 -11.84 -21.42 -15.26
C LYS A 254 -10.96 -20.21 -14.99
N ARG A 255 -10.85 -19.35 -16.00
CA ARG A 255 -10.26 -18.02 -15.84
C ARG A 255 -10.92 -17.26 -14.68
N GLY A 256 -10.11 -16.53 -13.92
CA GLY A 256 -10.56 -15.69 -12.80
C GLY A 256 -10.53 -16.38 -11.43
N LEU A 257 -10.33 -17.70 -11.37
CA LEU A 257 -10.13 -18.41 -10.11
C LEU A 257 -8.81 -17.99 -9.45
N ILE A 258 -8.74 -18.11 -8.13
CA ILE A 258 -7.54 -17.76 -7.35
C ILE A 258 -6.63 -18.98 -7.26
N ALA A 259 -5.35 -18.78 -7.54
CA ALA A 259 -4.28 -19.74 -7.34
C ALA A 259 -3.44 -19.26 -6.15
N ARG A 260 -3.54 -19.96 -5.01
CA ARG A 260 -2.79 -19.61 -3.80
C ARG A 260 -1.58 -20.51 -3.66
N GLY A 261 -0.39 -19.93 -3.60
CA GLY A 261 0.84 -20.67 -3.37
C GLY A 261 0.91 -21.23 -1.95
N GLU A 262 1.67 -22.29 -1.76
CA GLU A 262 2.09 -22.66 -0.41
C GLU A 262 3.06 -21.59 0.12
N LYS A 263 3.02 -21.30 1.42
CA LYS A 263 3.84 -20.25 2.07
C LYS A 263 5.27 -20.28 1.53
N PHE A 264 5.65 -19.30 0.73
CA PHE A 264 7.00 -19.21 0.19
C PHE A 264 7.92 -18.67 1.27
N PRO A 265 8.92 -19.42 1.78
CA PRO A 265 10.05 -18.76 2.39
C PRO A 265 10.79 -18.02 1.27
N ILE A 266 10.62 -16.71 1.15
CA ILE A 266 11.49 -15.91 0.30
C ILE A 266 12.88 -15.96 0.95
N ASN A 267 13.72 -16.87 0.47
CA ASN A 267 15.15 -16.74 0.67
C ASN A 267 15.60 -15.51 -0.11
N VAL A 268 15.95 -14.46 0.63
CA VAL A 268 16.70 -13.30 0.14
C VAL A 268 17.83 -13.81 -0.76
N LEU A 269 17.86 -13.35 -2.01
CA LEU A 269 18.95 -13.62 -2.93
C LEU A 269 20.22 -12.98 -2.36
N ASP A 270 20.98 -13.79 -1.64
CA ASP A 270 22.33 -13.45 -1.22
C ASP A 270 23.25 -13.50 -2.45
N LYS A 271 23.79 -12.34 -2.87
CA LYS A 271 24.89 -12.30 -3.84
C LYS A 271 26.21 -12.82 -3.25
N THR A 272 26.20 -13.30 -2.02
CA THR A 272 27.39 -13.77 -1.29
C THR A 272 27.12 -15.00 -0.44
N GLY A 273 26.27 -15.93 -0.90
CA GLY A 273 26.17 -17.31 -0.37
C GLY A 273 26.59 -17.53 1.09
N GLN A 274 25.82 -17.05 2.05
CA GLN A 274 25.83 -17.48 3.45
C GLN A 274 24.44 -17.25 4.08
N ALA A 275 23.64 -18.33 4.11
CA ALA A 275 22.45 -18.37 4.95
C ALA A 275 22.87 -18.47 6.43
N SER A 276 22.31 -17.60 7.27
CA SER A 276 22.38 -17.70 8.73
C SER A 276 20.98 -17.54 9.28
N GLY A 277 20.32 -18.67 9.52
CA GLY A 277 19.20 -18.75 10.43
C GLY A 277 19.67 -18.53 11.88
N SER A 278 18.70 -18.25 12.75
CA SER A 278 18.79 -17.86 14.17
C SER A 278 19.21 -16.41 14.40
N ASP A 279 18.21 -15.53 14.59
CA ASP A 279 18.18 -14.47 15.62
C ASP A 279 16.79 -13.81 15.68
N LEU A 280 15.74 -14.61 15.88
CA LEU A 280 14.37 -14.12 16.17
C LEU A 280 14.00 -14.25 17.66
N ALA A 281 14.98 -14.40 18.54
CA ALA A 281 14.75 -14.53 19.98
C ALA A 281 15.59 -13.52 20.77
N ALA A 282 15.45 -12.21 20.48
CA ALA A 282 16.03 -11.15 21.31
C ALA A 282 15.39 -9.75 21.16
N ILE A 283 14.11 -9.63 20.79
CA ILE A 283 13.39 -8.34 20.83
C ILE A 283 12.10 -8.47 21.65
N GLU A 284 12.24 -9.03 22.84
CA GLU A 284 11.28 -8.88 23.94
C GLU A 284 12.04 -8.52 25.22
N SER A 285 12.54 -7.29 25.31
CA SER A 285 12.73 -6.57 26.58
C SER A 285 13.41 -5.23 26.33
N ASN A 286 12.62 -4.18 26.10
CA ASN A 286 12.93 -2.83 26.57
C ASN A 286 11.68 -1.94 26.43
N ARG A 287 10.75 -2.12 27.37
CA ARG A 287 9.93 -0.99 27.84
C ARG A 287 10.78 -0.27 28.89
N PRO A 288 10.97 1.03 28.75
CA PRO A 288 10.22 1.92 29.62
C PRO A 288 9.85 3.23 28.92
N PHE A 289 8.56 3.42 28.61
CA PHE A 289 7.83 4.70 28.65
C PHE A 289 6.36 4.43 28.23
N GLU A 290 5.77 3.36 28.76
CA GLU A 290 4.32 3.24 28.89
C GLU A 290 4.00 3.65 30.31
N ASP A 291 3.83 4.95 30.53
CA ASP A 291 3.02 5.52 31.60
C ASP A 291 3.11 7.05 31.49
N LEU A 292 2.14 7.61 30.75
CA LEU A 292 1.49 8.90 30.97
C LEU A 292 0.62 9.28 29.74
N VAL A 293 -0.22 8.36 29.27
CA VAL A 293 -1.38 8.75 28.47
C VAL A 293 -2.44 9.27 29.45
N ARG A 294 -2.30 10.54 29.85
CA ARG A 294 -3.47 11.29 30.32
C ARG A 294 -4.35 11.52 29.11
N GLU A 295 -5.51 10.88 29.08
CA GLU A 295 -6.62 11.22 28.20
C GLU A 295 -6.88 12.73 28.27
N ARG A 296 -6.41 13.48 27.26
CA ARG A 296 -6.87 14.84 27.03
C ARG A 296 -8.01 14.75 26.03
N ASN A 297 -9.21 15.00 26.53
CA ASN A 297 -10.37 15.34 25.70
C ASN A 297 -10.01 16.59 24.85
N TYR A 298 -9.71 16.39 23.57
CA TYR A 298 -9.61 17.49 22.63
C TYR A 298 -11.03 17.99 22.28
N PRO A 299 -11.27 19.30 22.33
CA PRO A 299 -12.55 19.87 21.94
C PRO A 299 -12.80 19.67 20.44
N ARG A 300 -14.04 19.30 20.11
CA ARG A 300 -14.56 19.27 18.73
C ARG A 300 -14.64 20.69 18.16
N GLY A 301 -14.16 20.85 16.92
CA GLY A 301 -14.24 22.06 16.09
C GLY A 301 -12.84 22.42 15.60
N THR A 302 -12.50 22.44 14.31
CA THR A 302 -13.31 22.82 13.13
C THR A 302 -12.79 22.01 11.94
N ILE A 303 -13.72 21.47 11.15
CA ILE A 303 -13.45 20.74 9.91
C ILE A 303 -12.91 21.75 8.88
N THR A 304 -11.66 21.56 8.44
CA THR A 304 -11.23 21.95 7.09
C THR A 304 -11.25 20.68 6.26
N SER A 305 -12.30 20.51 5.49
CA SER A 305 -12.46 19.44 4.52
C SER A 305 -11.55 19.70 3.32
N PHE A 306 -10.65 18.77 3.03
CA PHE A 306 -10.20 18.47 1.68
C PHE A 306 -10.04 16.95 1.61
N ASP A 307 -10.78 16.33 0.70
CA ASP A 307 -10.83 14.89 0.49
C ASP A 307 -9.78 14.49 -0.55
N PHE A 308 -8.63 14.02 -0.07
CA PHE A 308 -7.56 13.48 -0.92
C PHE A 308 -7.66 11.95 -1.10
N PHE A 309 -8.71 11.31 -0.58
CA PHE A 309 -8.81 9.84 -0.49
C PHE A 309 -10.07 9.23 -1.10
N SER A 310 -10.92 9.99 -1.80
CA SER A 310 -12.04 9.36 -2.51
C SER A 310 -11.59 8.45 -3.67
N ILE A 311 -10.36 8.55 -4.20
CA ILE A 311 -9.88 7.71 -5.34
C ILE A 311 -8.35 7.51 -5.36
N LEU A 312 -7.75 7.02 -4.29
CA LEU A 312 -6.42 6.40 -4.41
C LEU A 312 -6.40 5.09 -3.62
N GLY A 313 -6.84 4.02 -4.27
CA GLY A 313 -6.35 2.69 -3.94
C GLY A 313 -4.91 2.60 -4.44
N PHE A 314 -3.93 2.53 -3.54
CA PHE A 314 -2.55 2.25 -3.95
C PHE A 314 -2.39 0.74 -4.04
N GLU A 315 -2.44 0.19 -5.22
CA GLU A 315 -2.46 -1.26 -5.44
C GLU A 315 -1.02 -1.83 -5.35
N LEU A 316 -0.67 -2.53 -4.26
CA LEU A 316 0.57 -3.32 -4.05
C LEU A 316 0.68 -4.43 -5.09
N GLY A 317 1.24 -4.06 -6.23
CA GLY A 317 1.32 -4.89 -7.41
C GLY A 317 2.54 -5.78 -7.48
N PHE A 318 2.24 -6.96 -8.00
CA PHE A 318 3.14 -8.02 -8.33
C PHE A 318 3.39 -7.95 -9.85
#